data_AF-A0A369QJH4-F1
#
_entry.id   AF-A0A369QJH4-F1
#
_cell.length_a   1.000
_cell.length_b   1.000
_cell.length_c   1.000
_cell.angle_alpha   90.00
_cell.angle_beta   90.00
_cell.angle_gamma   90.00
#
_symmetry.space_group_name_H-M   'P 1'
#
loop_
_entity.id
_entity.type
_entity.pdbx_description
1 polymer ?
#
loop_
_entity_poly.entity_id
_entity_poly.type
_entity_poly.pdbx_seq_one_letter_code
_entity_poly.pdbx_strand_id
1 'polypeptide(L)'
;MSSLTRSQAFLVAMAGLLPFQTKSDIEAGNAQFTDADQYLRIAVTGGAGIVELIDSTTEKKVGTTNWDKNKLPSGVNIALERIRAGWASSDFSYGETNPAAVVYTNKIGNIPAALLNADLVITQEDKPVVELPMQRLFSAADSNKPVGLEDAYVLESLRLIKEDSAVGIQIKFPKGLTLSGANYFFELHLIGTKTGKR
;
A
#
# COMPACT_ATOMS: atom_id res chain seq x y z
N MET A 1 2.91 31.44 9.86
CA MET A 1 3.62 30.29 9.24
C MET A 1 2.76 29.06 9.47
N SER A 2 2.27 28.42 8.42
CA SER A 2 1.56 27.13 8.56
C SER A 2 2.55 26.12 9.14
N SER A 3 2.22 25.51 10.28
CA SER A 3 3.01 24.40 10.83
C SER A 3 2.99 23.24 9.84
N LEU A 4 4.13 22.62 9.59
CA LEU A 4 4.21 21.38 8.82
C LEU A 4 3.32 20.30 9.45
N THR A 5 2.67 19.48 8.63
CA THR A 5 1.99 18.28 9.13
C THR A 5 3.02 17.28 9.69
N ARG A 6 2.57 16.28 10.45
CA ARG A 6 3.44 15.22 11.00
C ARG A 6 4.27 14.54 9.90
N SER A 7 3.66 14.19 8.78
CA SER A 7 4.34 13.54 7.64
C SER A 7 5.25 14.48 6.87
N GLN A 8 4.89 15.75 6.71
CA GLN A 8 5.78 16.75 6.13
C GLN A 8 7.03 16.97 7.00
N ALA A 9 6.85 17.14 8.31
CA ALA A 9 7.96 17.26 9.27
C ALA A 9 8.86 16.03 9.26
N PHE A 10 8.27 14.83 9.15
CA PHE A 10 9.02 13.59 9.00
C PHE A 10 9.84 13.54 7.72
N LEU A 11 9.29 13.93 6.56
CA LEU A 11 10.05 13.99 5.30
C LEU A 11 11.23 14.96 5.39
N VAL A 12 11.02 16.12 6.01
CA VAL A 12 12.10 17.09 6.26
C VAL A 12 13.18 16.49 7.16
N ALA A 13 12.80 15.83 8.26
CA ALA A 13 13.75 15.18 9.17
C ALA A 13 14.52 14.02 8.50
N MET A 14 13.91 13.33 7.54
CA MET A 14 14.51 12.22 6.81
C MET A 14 15.29 12.67 5.56
N ALA A 15 15.34 13.97 5.24
CA ALA A 15 15.98 14.49 4.02
C ALA A 15 17.44 14.04 3.85
N GLY A 16 18.17 13.84 4.95
CA GLY A 16 19.55 13.31 4.93
C GLY A 16 19.70 11.89 4.39
N LEU A 17 18.60 11.13 4.30
CA LEU A 17 18.55 9.75 3.76
C LEU A 17 18.10 9.71 2.28
N LEU A 18 17.73 10.86 1.72
CA LEU A 18 17.24 10.97 0.35
C LEU A 18 18.38 11.28 -0.63
N PRO A 19 18.19 11.01 -1.94
CA PRO A 19 19.15 11.44 -2.95
C PRO A 19 19.45 12.94 -2.88
N PHE A 20 20.69 13.31 -3.24
CA PHE A 20 21.21 14.67 -3.08
C PHE A 20 20.28 15.75 -3.65
N GLN A 21 19.72 15.51 -4.84
CA GLN A 21 18.83 16.48 -5.48
C GLN A 21 17.58 16.73 -4.65
N THR A 22 16.88 15.69 -4.22
CA THR A 22 15.67 15.80 -3.39
C THR A 22 15.96 16.44 -2.04
N LYS A 23 17.08 16.08 -1.40
CA LYS A 23 17.52 16.74 -0.17
C LYS A 23 17.68 18.24 -0.39
N SER A 24 18.41 18.63 -1.43
CA SER A 24 18.66 20.03 -1.79
C SER A 24 17.34 20.76 -2.05
N ASP A 25 16.40 20.13 -2.77
CA ASP A 25 15.09 20.70 -3.06
C ASP A 25 14.26 20.91 -1.78
N ILE A 26 14.33 20.00 -0.80
CA ILE A 26 13.67 20.17 0.50
C ILE A 26 14.32 21.30 1.30
N GLU A 27 15.65 21.33 1.41
CA GLU A 27 16.40 22.33 2.18
C GLU A 27 16.22 23.75 1.60
N ALA A 28 16.13 23.86 0.27
CA ALA A 28 15.89 25.11 -0.43
C ALA A 28 14.40 25.54 -0.46
N GLY A 29 13.48 24.72 0.02
CA GLY A 29 12.03 24.98 -0.05
C GLY A 29 11.43 24.88 -1.46
N ASN A 30 12.13 24.20 -2.38
CA ASN A 30 11.71 23.96 -3.75
C ASN A 30 10.89 22.66 -3.89
N ALA A 31 10.96 21.75 -2.91
CA ALA A 31 10.12 20.57 -2.88
C ALA A 31 8.66 20.91 -2.57
N GLN A 32 7.74 20.28 -3.30
CA GLN A 32 6.32 20.32 -2.98
C GLN A 32 5.94 19.11 -2.12
N PHE A 33 5.11 19.33 -1.10
CA PHE A 33 4.48 18.26 -0.35
C PHE A 33 3.01 18.13 -0.76
N THR A 34 2.59 16.94 -1.15
CA THR A 34 1.21 16.63 -1.57
C THR A 34 0.76 15.30 -1.01
N ASP A 35 -0.54 15.03 -1.09
CA ASP A 35 -1.09 13.74 -0.65
C ASP A 35 -0.54 12.59 -1.52
N ALA A 36 -0.19 11.50 -0.86
CA ALA A 36 0.23 10.26 -1.47
C ALA A 36 -0.85 9.19 -1.27
N ASP A 37 -1.17 8.48 -2.35
CA ASP A 37 -1.97 7.26 -2.33
C ASP A 37 -1.43 6.34 -3.42
N GLN A 38 -0.45 5.49 -3.07
CA GLN A 38 0.02 4.44 -3.96
C GLN A 38 -0.85 3.21 -3.79
N TYR A 39 -1.53 2.81 -4.86
CA TYR A 39 -2.50 1.74 -4.81
C TYR A 39 -2.20 0.66 -5.84
N LEU A 40 -2.63 -0.55 -5.51
CA LEU A 40 -2.68 -1.68 -6.43
C LEU A 40 -3.94 -2.51 -6.17
N ARG A 41 -4.44 -3.10 -7.25
CA ARG A 41 -5.56 -4.04 -7.29
C ARG A 41 -5.12 -5.23 -8.11
N ILE A 42 -5.15 -6.41 -7.52
CA ILE A 42 -4.63 -7.61 -8.16
C ILE A 42 -5.60 -8.77 -7.97
N ALA A 43 -5.52 -9.74 -8.88
CA ALA A 43 -6.08 -11.06 -8.65
C ALA A 43 -5.10 -11.88 -7.78
N VAL A 44 -5.62 -12.59 -6.79
CA VAL A 44 -4.87 -13.44 -5.84
C VAL A 44 -5.40 -14.88 -5.91
N THR A 45 -5.49 -15.41 -7.13
CA THR A 45 -5.96 -16.78 -7.37
C THR A 45 -4.95 -17.81 -6.89
N GLY A 46 -5.40 -18.79 -6.10
CA GLY A 46 -4.56 -19.89 -5.64
C GLY A 46 -3.45 -19.48 -4.67
N GLY A 47 -3.59 -18.33 -3.99
CA GLY A 47 -2.57 -17.81 -3.07
C GLY A 47 -2.22 -18.82 -1.96
N ALA A 48 -0.94 -19.21 -1.92
CA ALA A 48 -0.35 -20.09 -0.92
C ALA A 48 1.09 -19.63 -0.67
N GLY A 49 1.60 -19.80 0.55
CA GLY A 49 2.96 -19.37 0.89
C GLY A 49 3.14 -17.85 0.72
N ILE A 50 4.08 -17.43 -0.12
CA ILE A 50 4.37 -16.01 -0.36
C ILE A 50 3.77 -15.61 -1.71
N VAL A 51 2.87 -14.65 -1.69
CA VAL A 51 2.34 -14.00 -2.90
C VAL A 51 2.99 -12.63 -3.02
N GLU A 52 3.73 -12.41 -4.10
CA GLU A 52 4.28 -11.11 -4.46
C GLU A 52 3.22 -10.28 -5.21
N LEU A 53 3.02 -9.03 -4.79
CA LEU A 53 1.97 -8.16 -5.31
C LEU A 53 2.47 -7.17 -6.36
N ILE A 54 3.75 -6.80 -6.30
CA ILE A 54 4.44 -5.96 -7.28
C ILE A 54 5.86 -6.48 -7.48
N ASP A 55 6.39 -6.29 -8.67
CA ASP A 55 7.73 -6.70 -9.08
C ASP A 55 8.32 -5.72 -10.11
N SER A 56 9.51 -6.02 -10.62
CA SER A 56 10.20 -5.19 -11.62
C SER A 56 9.51 -5.12 -12.99
N THR A 57 8.51 -5.97 -13.22
CA THR A 57 7.72 -6.06 -14.46
C THR A 57 6.33 -5.44 -14.35
N THR A 58 5.93 -5.03 -13.14
CA THR A 58 4.63 -4.42 -12.88
C THR A 58 4.45 -3.17 -13.72
N GLU A 59 3.37 -3.11 -14.51
CA GLU A 59 3.07 -1.95 -15.36
C GLU A 59 1.94 -1.11 -14.78
N LYS A 60 2.09 0.21 -14.88
CA LYS A 60 1.05 1.16 -14.49
C LYS A 60 -0.18 0.96 -15.36
N LYS A 61 -1.32 0.68 -14.74
CA LYS A 61 -2.59 0.45 -15.44
C LYS A 61 -3.72 1.20 -14.75
N VAL A 62 -4.38 2.09 -15.50
CA VAL A 62 -5.46 2.94 -15.01
C VAL A 62 -6.55 2.09 -14.37
N GLY A 63 -6.92 2.43 -13.13
CA GLY A 63 -7.93 1.70 -12.36
C GLY A 63 -7.43 0.43 -11.69
N THR A 64 -6.23 -0.06 -12.01
CA THR A 64 -5.63 -1.26 -11.41
C THR A 64 -4.48 -0.92 -10.48
N THR A 65 -3.48 -0.17 -10.93
CA THR A 65 -2.33 0.22 -10.11
C THR A 65 -1.72 1.52 -10.61
N ASN A 66 -1.20 2.34 -9.70
CA ASN A 66 -0.39 3.50 -10.05
C ASN A 66 1.11 3.30 -9.81
N TRP A 67 1.52 2.08 -9.48
CA TRP A 67 2.91 1.64 -9.52
C TRP A 67 3.39 1.55 -10.96
N ASP A 68 4.61 2.02 -11.20
CA ASP A 68 5.36 1.79 -12.43
C ASP A 68 6.63 1.03 -12.04
N LYS A 69 6.63 -0.28 -12.34
CA LYS A 69 7.52 -1.28 -11.75
C LYS A 69 7.37 -1.31 -10.23
N ASN A 70 8.41 -1.76 -9.54
CA ASN A 70 8.45 -1.85 -8.08
C ASN A 70 9.18 -0.67 -7.42
N LYS A 71 9.11 0.53 -7.98
CA LYS A 71 9.81 1.70 -7.41
C LYS A 71 9.02 2.99 -7.55
N LEU A 72 9.34 3.95 -6.70
CA LEU A 72 8.83 5.31 -6.84
C LEU A 72 9.68 6.09 -7.87
N PRO A 73 9.07 6.99 -8.66
CA PRO A 73 9.81 7.86 -9.57
C PRO A 73 10.79 8.77 -8.83
N SER A 74 11.85 9.22 -9.52
CA SER A 74 12.76 10.22 -8.98
C SER A 74 12.02 11.50 -8.55
N GLY A 75 12.43 12.05 -7.40
CA GLY A 75 11.81 13.16 -6.69
C GLY A 75 10.58 12.79 -5.86
N VAL A 76 10.11 11.53 -5.92
CA VAL A 76 8.91 11.07 -5.20
C VAL A 76 9.29 10.14 -4.07
N ASN A 77 9.13 10.63 -2.85
CA ASN A 77 9.34 9.89 -1.61
C ASN A 77 8.05 9.97 -0.80
N ILE A 78 7.67 8.90 -0.11
CA ILE A 78 6.43 8.83 0.66
C ILE A 78 6.75 8.68 2.15
N ALA A 79 6.23 9.59 2.96
CA ALA A 79 6.03 9.36 4.39
C ALA A 79 4.73 8.59 4.56
N LEU A 80 4.83 7.27 4.63
CA LEU A 80 3.71 6.36 4.80
C LEU A 80 3.14 6.54 6.20
N GLU A 81 1.87 6.91 6.27
CA GLU A 81 1.14 7.14 7.51
C GLU A 81 0.06 6.09 7.75
N ARG A 82 -0.59 5.64 6.67
CA ARG A 82 -1.76 4.79 6.73
C ARG A 82 -1.69 3.71 5.65
N ILE A 83 -2.21 2.54 5.98
CA ILE A 83 -2.35 1.43 5.04
C ILE A 83 -3.80 1.00 5.05
N ARG A 84 -4.42 0.92 3.87
CA ARG A 84 -5.79 0.40 3.73
C ARG A 84 -5.76 -0.82 2.84
N ALA A 85 -6.51 -1.84 3.23
CA ALA A 85 -6.67 -3.07 2.48
C ALA A 85 -8.15 -3.30 2.16
N GLY A 86 -8.40 -3.97 1.04
CA GLY A 86 -9.72 -4.43 0.67
C GLY A 86 -9.64 -5.77 -0.05
N TRP A 87 -10.76 -6.48 -0.03
CA TRP A 87 -10.91 -7.83 -0.53
C TRP A 87 -12.15 -7.94 -1.40
N ALA A 88 -12.11 -8.77 -2.43
CA ALA A 88 -13.29 -9.21 -3.14
C ALA A 88 -13.13 -10.66 -3.61
N SER A 89 -14.25 -11.33 -3.86
CA SER A 89 -14.29 -12.60 -4.58
C SER A 89 -15.22 -12.50 -5.78
N SER A 90 -14.96 -13.32 -6.80
CA SER A 90 -15.84 -13.42 -7.96
C SER A 90 -17.21 -14.01 -7.63
N ASP A 91 -17.36 -14.70 -6.51
CA ASP A 91 -18.66 -15.18 -6.03
C ASP A 91 -19.60 -14.00 -5.72
N PHE A 92 -19.06 -12.91 -5.16
CA PHE A 92 -19.80 -11.67 -4.93
C PHE A 92 -19.82 -10.75 -6.16
N SER A 93 -18.97 -11.02 -7.16
CA SER A 93 -18.77 -10.18 -8.34
C SER A 93 -19.22 -10.88 -9.64
N TYR A 94 -20.12 -11.86 -9.55
CA TYR A 94 -20.74 -12.55 -10.68
C TYR A 94 -19.76 -13.12 -11.72
N GLY A 95 -18.64 -13.69 -11.27
CA GLY A 95 -17.64 -14.30 -12.14
C GLY A 95 -16.61 -13.34 -12.75
N GLU A 96 -16.53 -12.09 -12.28
CA GLU A 96 -15.53 -11.12 -12.73
C GLU A 96 -14.10 -11.66 -12.62
N THR A 97 -13.24 -11.23 -13.55
CA THR A 97 -11.82 -11.61 -13.67
C THR A 97 -10.91 -10.39 -13.63
N ASN A 98 -11.44 -9.20 -13.90
CA ASN A 98 -10.71 -7.95 -13.88
C ASN A 98 -10.75 -7.32 -12.47
N PRO A 99 -9.59 -7.15 -11.80
CA PRO A 99 -9.52 -6.51 -10.48
C PRO A 99 -10.02 -5.04 -10.48
N ALA A 100 -10.04 -4.36 -11.63
CA ALA A 100 -10.57 -2.99 -11.71
C ALA A 100 -12.11 -2.92 -11.76
N ALA A 101 -12.80 -4.06 -11.92
CA ALA A 101 -14.25 -4.13 -12.11
C ALA A 101 -15.00 -4.70 -10.88
N VAL A 102 -14.29 -5.04 -9.81
CA VAL A 102 -14.89 -5.58 -8.58
C VAL A 102 -15.07 -4.50 -7.51
N VAL A 103 -16.05 -4.71 -6.63
CA VAL A 103 -16.25 -3.88 -5.45
C VAL A 103 -15.51 -4.50 -4.27
N TYR A 104 -14.56 -3.76 -3.70
CA TYR A 104 -13.78 -4.22 -2.57
C TYR A 104 -14.47 -3.94 -1.24
N THR A 105 -14.43 -4.92 -0.34
CA THR A 105 -14.87 -4.81 1.05
C THR A 105 -13.68 -4.89 1.99
N ASN A 106 -13.73 -4.13 3.08
CA ASN A 106 -12.78 -4.20 4.18
C ASN A 106 -13.37 -4.90 5.42
N LYS A 107 -14.56 -5.50 5.30
CA LYS A 107 -15.28 -6.11 6.42
C LYS A 107 -14.75 -7.49 6.74
N ILE A 108 -14.24 -7.69 7.95
CA ILE A 108 -13.64 -8.95 8.43
C ILE A 108 -14.54 -10.18 8.16
N GLY A 109 -15.86 -10.05 8.36
CA GLY A 109 -16.81 -11.17 8.15
C GLY A 109 -16.89 -11.70 6.72
N ASN A 110 -16.40 -10.94 5.73
CA ASN A 110 -16.42 -11.32 4.31
C ASN A 110 -15.05 -11.82 3.81
N ILE A 111 -14.06 -11.91 4.70
CA ILE A 111 -12.67 -12.20 4.35
C ILE A 111 -12.30 -13.61 4.82
N PRO A 112 -11.69 -14.44 3.97
CA PRO A 112 -11.31 -15.79 4.36
C PRO A 112 -10.26 -15.79 5.47
N ALA A 113 -10.38 -16.77 6.38
CA ALA A 113 -9.46 -16.91 7.51
C ALA A 113 -7.98 -17.04 7.08
N ALA A 114 -7.72 -17.67 5.93
CA ALA A 114 -6.36 -17.78 5.38
C ALA A 114 -5.72 -16.41 5.13
N LEU A 115 -6.50 -15.43 4.63
CA LEU A 115 -6.02 -14.06 4.40
C LEU A 115 -5.97 -13.26 5.69
N LEU A 116 -6.97 -13.38 6.57
CA LEU A 116 -6.98 -12.67 7.86
C LEU A 116 -5.75 -13.01 8.72
N ASN A 117 -5.32 -14.27 8.68
CA ASN A 117 -4.17 -14.76 9.42
C ASN A 117 -2.83 -14.64 8.67
N ALA A 118 -2.82 -14.03 7.47
CA ALA A 118 -1.59 -13.77 6.72
C ALA A 118 -0.90 -12.50 7.23
N ASP A 119 0.37 -12.32 6.84
CA ASP A 119 1.13 -11.08 7.09
C ASP A 119 1.29 -10.27 5.80
N LEU A 120 1.04 -8.96 5.88
CA LEU A 120 1.48 -8.00 4.88
C LEU A 120 2.93 -7.61 5.17
N VAL A 121 3.80 -7.79 4.19
CA VAL A 121 5.21 -7.40 4.28
C VAL A 121 5.52 -6.42 3.16
N ILE A 122 6.00 -5.24 3.52
CA ILE A 122 6.55 -4.26 2.60
C ILE A 122 8.05 -4.17 2.86
N THR A 123 8.85 -4.45 1.86
CA THR A 123 10.30 -4.34 1.90
C THR A 123 10.77 -3.17 1.06
N GLN A 124 11.93 -2.63 1.39
CA GLN A 124 12.67 -1.69 0.57
C GLN A 124 14.13 -2.09 0.57
N GLU A 125 14.72 -2.30 -0.60
CA GLU A 125 16.08 -2.83 -0.73
C GLU A 125 16.27 -4.11 0.11
N ASP A 126 15.30 -5.05 -0.02
CA ASP A 126 15.21 -6.33 0.70
C ASP A 126 15.10 -6.25 2.23
N LYS A 127 14.96 -5.05 2.80
CA LYS A 127 14.75 -4.85 4.24
C LYS A 127 13.29 -4.59 4.56
N PRO A 128 12.71 -5.23 5.58
CA PRO A 128 11.32 -4.98 5.98
C PRO A 128 11.16 -3.56 6.50
N VAL A 129 10.22 -2.82 5.92
CA VAL A 129 9.81 -1.48 6.34
C VAL A 129 8.47 -1.55 7.09
N VAL A 130 7.59 -2.44 6.64
CA VAL A 130 6.31 -2.75 7.29
C VAL A 130 6.17 -4.27 7.34
N GLU A 131 5.79 -4.77 8.50
CA GLU A 131 5.36 -6.16 8.71
C GLU A 131 4.18 -6.11 9.67
N LEU A 132 2.99 -6.46 9.16
CA LEU A 132 1.74 -6.33 9.89
C LEU A 132 0.84 -7.54 9.63
N PRO A 133 0.17 -8.08 10.66
CA PRO A 133 -0.91 -9.03 10.46
C PRO A 133 -2.03 -8.40 9.64
N MET A 134 -2.48 -9.11 8.61
CA MET A 134 -3.52 -8.64 7.68
C MET A 134 -4.82 -8.28 8.41
N GLN A 135 -5.17 -8.98 9.48
CA GLN A 135 -6.35 -8.69 10.31
C GLN A 135 -6.40 -7.23 10.79
N ARG A 136 -5.25 -6.56 11.02
CA ARG A 136 -5.22 -5.15 11.46
C ARG A 136 -5.66 -4.17 10.38
N LEU A 137 -5.67 -4.60 9.12
CA LEU A 137 -6.00 -3.76 7.96
C LEU A 137 -7.49 -3.81 7.61
N PHE A 138 -8.28 -4.60 8.33
CA PHE A 138 -9.70 -4.82 8.07
C PHE A 138 -10.56 -4.41 9.27
N SER A 139 -11.81 -4.03 9.00
CA SER A 139 -12.76 -3.54 10.00
C SER A 139 -13.73 -4.63 10.46
N ALA A 140 -14.02 -4.66 11.76
CA ALA A 140 -15.02 -5.56 12.33
C ALA A 140 -16.47 -5.14 11.99
N ALA A 141 -16.70 -3.85 11.70
CA ALA A 141 -18.02 -3.28 11.43
C ALA A 141 -18.04 -2.47 10.14
N ASP A 142 -19.22 -2.33 9.55
CA ASP A 142 -19.46 -1.38 8.47
C ASP A 142 -19.23 0.03 9.04
N SER A 143 -18.30 0.80 8.47
CA SER A 143 -18.11 2.20 8.86
C SER A 143 -19.08 3.07 8.08
N ASN A 144 -19.72 4.01 8.79
CA ASN A 144 -20.54 5.06 8.18
C ASN A 144 -19.72 6.30 7.78
N LYS A 145 -18.38 6.26 7.92
CA LYS A 145 -17.48 7.37 7.61
C LYS A 145 -16.84 7.19 6.22
N PRO A 146 -16.25 8.25 5.64
CA PRO A 146 -15.64 8.17 4.32
C PRO A 146 -14.51 7.14 4.27
N VAL A 147 -14.47 6.41 3.15
CA VAL A 147 -13.39 5.49 2.78
C VAL A 147 -12.04 6.23 2.84
N GLY A 148 -11.04 5.60 3.46
CA GLY A 148 -9.70 6.12 3.71
C GLY A 148 -9.51 6.77 5.08
N LEU A 149 -10.58 7.12 5.82
CA LEU A 149 -10.47 7.78 7.13
C LEU A 149 -10.56 6.81 8.31
N GLU A 150 -11.49 5.86 8.30
CA GLU A 150 -11.68 4.88 9.39
C GLU A 150 -11.31 3.45 9.03
N ASP A 151 -11.27 3.12 7.75
CA ASP A 151 -10.94 1.79 7.25
C ASP A 151 -9.45 1.63 6.90
N ALA A 152 -8.63 2.64 7.22
CA ALA A 152 -7.19 2.58 7.07
C ALA A 152 -6.52 2.36 8.43
N TYR A 153 -5.61 1.40 8.49
CA TYR A 153 -4.73 1.20 9.62
C TYR A 153 -3.73 2.36 9.72
N VAL A 154 -3.74 3.07 10.84
CA VAL A 154 -2.78 4.17 11.11
C VAL A 154 -1.49 3.58 11.66
N LEU A 155 -0.37 3.86 11.00
CA LEU A 155 0.94 3.48 11.49
C LEU A 155 1.29 4.29 12.75
N GLU A 156 1.61 3.59 13.83
CA GLU A 156 2.07 4.20 15.08
C GLU A 156 3.32 5.06 14.83
N SER A 157 4.20 4.59 13.95
CA SER A 157 5.39 5.29 13.51
C SER A 157 5.42 5.37 11.99
N LEU A 158 5.69 6.57 11.47
CA LEU A 158 5.81 6.80 10.04
C LEU A 158 6.93 5.95 9.43
N ARG A 159 6.78 5.62 8.15
CA ARG A 159 7.78 4.87 7.38
C ARG A 159 8.14 5.65 6.12
N LEU A 160 9.41 5.60 5.75
CA LEU A 160 9.89 6.24 4.53
C LEU A 160 9.94 5.20 3.40
N ILE A 161 9.21 5.47 2.32
CA ILE A 161 9.42 4.82 1.03
C ILE A 161 10.19 5.81 0.14
N LYS A 162 11.38 5.43 -0.30
CA LYS A 162 12.31 6.27 -1.04
C LYS A 162 12.08 6.16 -2.55
N GLU A 163 12.37 7.24 -3.25
CA GLU A 163 12.54 7.24 -4.70
C GLU A 163 13.63 6.26 -5.14
N ASP A 164 13.47 5.69 -6.34
CA ASP A 164 14.43 4.80 -7.01
C ASP A 164 14.93 3.56 -6.23
N SER A 165 14.44 3.34 -5.01
CA SER A 165 14.64 2.11 -4.26
C SER A 165 13.63 1.05 -4.70
N ALA A 166 14.10 -0.19 -4.85
CA ALA A 166 13.21 -1.34 -5.09
C ALA A 166 12.34 -1.58 -3.85
N VAL A 167 11.03 -1.70 -4.07
CA VAL A 167 10.00 -1.95 -3.06
C VAL A 167 9.39 -3.31 -3.31
N GLY A 168 9.44 -4.22 -2.34
CA GLY A 168 8.68 -5.46 -2.40
C GLY A 168 7.39 -5.32 -1.62
N ILE A 169 6.28 -5.83 -2.15
CA ILE A 169 5.02 -5.97 -1.40
C ILE A 169 4.58 -7.42 -1.49
N GLN A 170 4.40 -8.06 -0.35
CA GLN A 170 4.11 -9.49 -0.26
C GLN A 170 3.00 -9.76 0.74
N ILE A 171 2.18 -10.76 0.45
CA ILE A 171 1.29 -11.41 1.42
C ILE A 171 1.89 -12.77 1.76
N LYS A 172 2.16 -13.01 3.04
CA LYS A 172 2.69 -14.28 3.53
C LYS A 172 1.59 -15.06 4.24
N PHE A 173 1.06 -16.07 3.57
CA PHE A 173 0.03 -16.95 4.11
C PHE A 173 0.61 -17.92 5.16
N PRO A 174 -0.18 -18.29 6.18
CA PRO A 174 0.20 -19.36 7.10
C PRO A 174 0.48 -20.67 6.37
N LYS A 175 1.46 -21.43 6.88
CA LYS A 175 1.83 -22.72 6.30
C LYS A 175 0.63 -23.67 6.25
N GLY A 176 0.38 -24.24 5.08
CA GLY A 176 -0.69 -25.22 4.86
C GLY A 176 -2.08 -24.62 4.63
N LEU A 177 -2.22 -23.28 4.67
CA LEU A 177 -3.44 -22.60 4.25
C LEU A 177 -3.28 -22.05 2.84
N THR A 178 -4.35 -22.14 2.05
CA THR A 178 -4.42 -21.63 0.70
C THR A 178 -5.75 -20.93 0.46
N LEU A 179 -5.76 -19.98 -0.46
CA LEU A 179 -6.98 -19.45 -1.04
C LEU A 179 -7.48 -20.41 -2.12
N SER A 180 -8.40 -21.31 -1.77
CA SER A 180 -9.03 -22.25 -2.69
C SER A 180 -10.40 -21.75 -3.15
N GLY A 181 -10.81 -22.06 -4.38
CA GLY A 181 -12.13 -21.71 -4.91
C GLY A 181 -12.10 -20.62 -5.99
N ALA A 182 -12.98 -19.62 -5.82
CA ALA A 182 -13.29 -18.55 -6.78
C ALA A 182 -12.08 -17.66 -7.14
N ASN A 183 -12.25 -16.76 -8.12
CA ASN A 183 -11.25 -15.70 -8.33
C ASN A 183 -11.29 -14.75 -7.13
N TYR A 184 -10.11 -14.47 -6.60
CA TYR A 184 -9.95 -13.60 -5.46
C TYR A 184 -9.23 -12.33 -5.86
N PHE A 185 -9.57 -11.23 -5.22
CA PHE A 185 -8.99 -9.93 -5.51
C PHE A 185 -8.58 -9.22 -4.24
N PHE A 186 -7.45 -8.55 -4.30
CA PHE A 186 -6.92 -7.76 -3.21
C PHE A 186 -6.65 -6.35 -3.68
N GLU A 187 -7.03 -5.37 -2.85
CA GLU A 187 -6.60 -3.98 -3.01
C GLU A 187 -5.75 -3.54 -1.82
N LEU A 188 -4.72 -2.77 -2.11
CA LEU A 188 -3.85 -2.15 -1.12
C LEU A 188 -3.65 -0.68 -1.47
N HIS A 189 -3.72 0.17 -0.46
CA HIS A 189 -3.43 1.60 -0.55
C HIS A 189 -2.38 1.97 0.49
N LEU A 190 -1.31 2.62 0.04
CA LEU A 190 -0.24 3.19 0.85
C LEU A 190 -0.45 4.71 0.88
N ILE A 191 -0.96 5.20 2.00
CA ILE A 191 -1.46 6.57 2.14
C ILE A 191 -0.52 7.40 3.03
N GLY A 192 -0.25 8.63 2.61
CA GLY A 192 0.53 9.57 3.41
C GLY A 192 0.82 10.87 2.70
N THR A 193 1.99 11.45 2.94
CA THR A 193 2.47 12.63 2.20
C THR A 193 3.61 12.22 1.29
N LYS A 194 3.66 12.76 0.07
CA LYS A 194 4.80 12.62 -0.83
C LYS A 194 5.52 13.92 -1.13
N THR A 195 6.80 13.79 -1.43
CA THR A 195 7.54 14.84 -2.14
C THR A 195 7.15 14.84 -3.63
N GLY A 196 7.24 16.00 -4.25
CA GLY A 196 7.18 16.19 -5.69
C GLY A 196 8.01 17.40 -6.10
N LYS A 197 8.33 17.48 -7.39
CA LYS A 197 8.90 18.71 -7.97
C LYS A 197 7.79 19.75 -8.12
N ARG A 198 8.13 20.98 -7.77
CA ARG A 198 7.29 22.15 -7.96
C ARG A 198 7.26 22.59 -9.42
#